data_AF-A0A5D6YCQ2-F1
#
_entry.id   AF-A0A5D6YCQ2-F1
#
_cell.length_a   1.000
_cell.length_b   1.000
_cell.length_c   1.000
_cell.angle_alpha   90.00
_cell.angle_beta   90.00
_cell.angle_gamma   90.00
#
_symmetry.space_group_name_H-M   'P 1'
#
loop_
_entity.id
_entity.type
_entity.pdbx_description
1 polymer ?
#
loop_
_entity_poly.entity_id
_entity_poly.type
_entity_poly.pdbx_seq_one_letter_code
_entity_poly.pdbx_strand_id
1 'polypeptide(L)'
;MRAWGLVFGRRGVFGIESPVFHVVFTLRELVEVVSQTVQAKRASELLPRPWLNSLFILLVVINAWSTPAVQYLCRRHEGAARVVCLLLDALLNMGSSMLVPLAVFLPYYRALSHTTFKFPPAIYYNMSWFTQMVMETRLLFSLGLLDSVSKLVPHLGIFVSLTTVVELIRRKRSSTTTKTKKEKKEKKEKKETGPWFTDGYPCSVYVHNCHRQGSDSPTDSQWAFLDPGTLLFLTITHCPALIVPRRLQLFSNLLGFHLYNVTLLEWAAENAISADRHHELVVLVLMRTNLTRIPDGMLAPLPSRLTGVRIARSNLSALPADVHDRWVGVTSVVIEHTLLSSFPTSLLALKLRDLSLHGNRIETLPELRDAHQYFLSLVLSANPLRELPASVGAGTSFSFFSAERTLLTTLPAWVRTSVQDTVFLYGTPFCGAQSGEVGGSPFLACVKRDSGVDGKFPVAFYDALFAM
;
A
#
# COMPACT_ATOMS: atom_id res chain seq x y z
N MET A 1 -39.67 21.33 -18.03
CA MET A 1 -39.15 22.59 -18.63
C MET A 1 -39.46 23.84 -17.80
N ARG A 2 -40.69 24.06 -17.29
CA ARG A 2 -41.02 25.27 -16.48
C ARG A 2 -40.19 25.44 -15.19
N ALA A 3 -40.01 24.36 -14.40
CA ALA A 3 -39.20 24.40 -13.18
C ALA A 3 -37.70 24.65 -13.44
N TRP A 4 -37.16 24.09 -14.53
CA TRP A 4 -35.76 24.28 -14.91
C TRP A 4 -35.45 25.75 -15.25
N GLY A 5 -36.34 26.41 -15.99
CA GLY A 5 -36.20 27.84 -16.31
C GLY A 5 -36.32 28.76 -15.09
N LEU A 6 -37.08 28.37 -14.07
CA LEU A 6 -37.20 29.11 -12.81
C LEU A 6 -35.96 29.00 -11.92
N VAL A 7 -35.22 27.89 -12.01
CA VAL A 7 -34.04 27.63 -11.17
C VAL A 7 -32.76 28.04 -11.89
N PHE A 8 -32.58 27.65 -13.15
CA PHE A 8 -31.35 27.82 -13.93
C PHE A 8 -31.47 28.79 -15.12
N GLY A 9 -32.65 29.39 -15.35
CA GLY A 9 -32.79 30.45 -16.36
C GLY A 9 -32.07 31.73 -15.96
N ARG A 10 -31.86 32.67 -16.89
CA ARG A 10 -31.12 33.92 -16.64
C ARG A 10 -31.62 34.73 -15.45
N ARG A 11 -32.94 34.79 -15.24
CA ARG A 11 -33.60 35.44 -14.09
C ARG A 11 -34.04 34.45 -13.01
N GLY A 12 -33.68 33.18 -13.14
CA GLY A 12 -33.95 32.15 -12.14
C GLY A 12 -33.04 32.30 -10.91
N VAL A 13 -33.27 31.49 -9.88
CA VAL A 13 -32.57 31.61 -8.58
C VAL A 13 -31.05 31.60 -8.73
N PHE A 14 -30.48 30.73 -9.58
CA PHE A 14 -29.04 30.64 -9.86
C PHE A 14 -28.61 31.40 -11.12
N GLY A 15 -29.53 32.14 -11.74
CA GLY A 15 -29.30 32.90 -12.96
C GLY A 15 -28.44 34.15 -12.74
N ILE A 16 -27.64 34.51 -13.74
CA ILE A 16 -26.70 35.65 -13.63
C ILE A 16 -27.39 37.02 -13.53
N GLU A 17 -28.61 37.14 -14.05
CA GLU A 17 -29.45 38.35 -14.02
C GLU A 17 -30.43 38.33 -12.82
N SER A 18 -30.29 37.38 -11.90
CA SER A 18 -31.12 37.27 -10.70
C SER A 18 -30.91 38.46 -9.75
N PRO A 19 -31.98 39.04 -9.18
CA PRO A 19 -31.85 40.10 -8.18
C PRO A 19 -31.20 39.61 -6.88
N VAL A 20 -31.25 38.31 -6.60
CA VAL A 20 -30.65 37.67 -5.41
C VAL A 20 -29.30 36.99 -5.72
N PHE A 21 -28.73 37.22 -6.90
CA PHE A 21 -27.50 36.56 -7.36
C PHE A 21 -26.37 36.63 -6.34
N HIS A 22 -26.07 37.82 -5.81
CA HIS A 22 -24.96 38.02 -4.88
C HIS A 22 -25.14 37.24 -3.57
N VAL A 23 -26.37 37.13 -3.06
CA VAL A 23 -26.67 36.38 -1.83
C VAL A 23 -26.54 34.88 -2.07
N VAL A 24 -27.17 34.37 -3.14
CA VAL A 24 -27.15 32.94 -3.48
C VAL A 24 -25.73 32.48 -3.82
N PHE A 25 -24.99 33.29 -4.59
CA PHE A 25 -23.61 33.03 -4.96
C PHE A 25 -22.72 33.01 -3.71
N THR A 26 -22.79 34.03 -2.84
CA THR A 26 -21.96 34.09 -1.62
C THR A 26 -22.24 32.94 -0.66
N LEU A 27 -23.51 32.55 -0.49
CA LEU A 27 -23.86 31.38 0.34
C LEU A 27 -23.28 30.09 -0.25
N ARG A 28 -23.34 29.92 -1.57
CA ARG A 28 -22.74 28.76 -2.24
C ARG A 28 -21.23 28.74 -2.06
N GLU A 29 -20.55 29.85 -2.29
CA GLU A 29 -19.10 29.99 -2.08
C GLU A 29 -18.72 29.68 -0.64
N LEU A 30 -19.52 30.10 0.34
CA LEU A 30 -19.28 29.78 1.74
C LEU A 30 -19.35 28.27 2.01
N VAL A 31 -20.40 27.60 1.54
CA VAL A 31 -20.57 26.14 1.68
C VAL A 31 -19.41 25.41 0.98
N GLU A 32 -19.04 25.89 -0.20
CA GLU A 32 -17.93 25.34 -0.97
C GLU A 32 -16.58 25.51 -0.27
N VAL A 33 -16.23 26.69 0.22
CA VAL A 33 -14.99 26.95 0.96
C VAL A 33 -14.92 26.10 2.23
N VAL A 34 -16.03 25.97 2.98
CA VAL A 34 -16.09 25.07 4.15
C VAL A 34 -15.81 23.63 3.74
N SER A 35 -16.46 23.16 2.67
CA SER A 35 -16.29 21.82 2.14
C SER A 35 -14.84 21.55 1.69
N GLN A 36 -14.25 22.48 0.95
CA GLN A 36 -12.87 22.42 0.47
C GLN A 36 -11.86 22.50 1.62
N THR A 37 -12.17 23.23 2.68
CA THR A 37 -11.33 23.30 3.89
C THR A 37 -11.31 21.96 4.63
N VAL A 38 -12.45 21.28 4.74
CA VAL A 38 -12.51 19.91 5.29
C VAL A 38 -11.65 18.95 4.47
N GLN A 39 -11.74 19.03 3.13
CA GLN A 39 -10.91 18.22 2.23
C GLN A 39 -9.42 18.61 2.30
N ALA A 40 -9.09 19.90 2.49
CA ALA A 40 -7.71 20.35 2.65
C ALA A 40 -7.08 19.81 3.93
N LYS A 41 -7.81 19.78 5.05
CA LYS A 41 -7.36 19.15 6.29
C LYS A 41 -7.06 17.67 6.06
N ARG A 42 -7.99 16.93 5.44
CA ARG A 42 -7.78 15.51 5.13
C ARG A 42 -6.62 15.26 4.18
N ALA A 43 -6.46 16.10 3.15
CA ALA A 43 -5.31 16.05 2.26
C ALA A 43 -3.99 16.28 3.03
N SER A 44 -3.97 17.18 4.01
CA SER A 44 -2.76 17.41 4.83
C SER A 44 -2.35 16.20 5.68
N GLU A 45 -3.31 15.38 6.10
CA GLU A 45 -3.09 14.16 6.90
C GLU A 45 -2.77 12.94 6.02
N LEU A 46 -3.39 12.85 4.84
CA LEU A 46 -3.39 11.65 4.00
C LEU A 46 -2.47 11.75 2.77
N LEU A 47 -2.03 12.94 2.37
CA LEU A 47 -1.25 13.16 1.16
C LEU A 47 0.24 13.36 1.48
N PRO A 48 1.07 12.29 1.42
CA PRO A 48 2.48 12.35 1.77
C PRO A 48 3.32 13.17 0.78
N ARG A 49 2.78 13.54 -0.38
CA ARG A 49 3.47 14.30 -1.43
C ARG A 49 3.35 15.81 -1.14
N PRO A 50 4.44 16.49 -0.72
CA PRO A 50 4.35 17.88 -0.26
C PRO A 50 3.92 18.86 -1.35
N TRP A 51 4.30 18.59 -2.61
CA TRP A 51 3.98 19.46 -3.73
C TRP A 51 2.50 19.41 -4.09
N LEU A 52 1.86 18.23 -4.05
CA LEU A 52 0.41 18.12 -4.29
C LEU A 52 -0.39 18.71 -3.14
N ASN A 53 0.07 18.51 -1.90
CA ASN A 53 -0.59 19.07 -0.72
C ASN A 53 -0.55 20.61 -0.79
N SER A 54 0.61 21.17 -1.12
CA SER A 54 0.78 22.61 -1.34
C SER A 54 -0.10 23.13 -2.48
N LEU A 55 -0.20 22.39 -3.59
CA LEU A 55 -1.05 22.75 -4.72
C LEU A 55 -2.52 22.76 -4.33
N PHE A 56 -2.98 21.76 -3.59
CA PHE A 56 -4.38 21.69 -3.13
C PHE A 56 -4.73 22.89 -2.24
N ILE A 57 -3.89 23.19 -1.24
CA ILE A 57 -4.08 24.35 -0.36
C ILE A 57 -4.05 25.65 -1.15
N LEU A 58 -3.12 25.80 -2.09
CA LEU A 58 -3.03 26.99 -2.95
C LEU A 58 -4.32 27.18 -3.76
N LEU A 59 -4.89 26.11 -4.32
CA LEU A 59 -6.16 26.19 -5.04
C LEU A 59 -7.30 26.65 -4.14
N VAL A 60 -7.41 26.14 -2.91
CA VAL A 60 -8.44 26.57 -1.95
C VAL A 60 -8.27 28.04 -1.55
N VAL A 61 -7.05 28.47 -1.27
CA VAL A 61 -6.76 29.87 -0.93
C VAL A 61 -7.07 30.80 -2.11
N ILE A 62 -6.62 30.47 -3.32
CA ILE A 62 -6.95 31.25 -4.51
C ILE A 62 -8.47 31.30 -4.71
N ASN A 63 -9.18 30.19 -4.49
CA ASN A 63 -10.64 30.15 -4.60
C ASN A 63 -11.31 31.13 -3.63
N ALA A 64 -10.92 31.10 -2.35
CA ALA A 64 -11.45 31.98 -1.32
C ALA A 64 -11.22 33.48 -1.61
N TRP A 65 -10.08 33.82 -2.23
CA TRP A 65 -9.74 35.22 -2.57
C TRP A 65 -10.20 35.65 -3.96
N SER A 66 -10.53 34.72 -4.85
CA SER A 66 -10.85 35.01 -6.26
C SER A 66 -12.08 35.91 -6.38
N THR A 67 -13.16 35.55 -5.69
CA THR A 67 -14.42 36.30 -5.68
C THR A 67 -14.27 37.74 -5.20
N PRO A 68 -13.74 38.03 -3.99
CA PRO A 68 -13.58 39.41 -3.52
C PRO A 68 -12.59 40.20 -4.39
N ALA A 69 -11.52 39.58 -4.90
CA ALA A 69 -10.56 40.24 -5.78
C ALA A 69 -11.21 40.68 -7.10
N VAL A 70 -11.98 39.81 -7.75
CA VAL A 70 -12.69 40.15 -9.00
C VAL A 70 -13.75 41.23 -8.75
N GLN A 71 -14.49 41.13 -7.65
CA GLN A 71 -15.48 42.16 -7.30
C GLN A 71 -14.83 43.52 -7.07
N TYR A 72 -13.64 43.57 -6.46
CA TYR A 72 -12.89 44.81 -6.27
C TYR A 72 -12.29 45.37 -7.57
N LEU A 73 -11.70 44.52 -8.41
CA LEU A 73 -11.04 44.92 -9.66
C LEU A 73 -12.04 45.30 -10.76
N CYS A 74 -13.20 44.65 -10.80
CA CYS A 74 -14.20 44.81 -11.86
C CYS A 74 -15.45 45.61 -11.43
N ARG A 75 -15.35 46.47 -10.40
CA ARG A 75 -16.49 47.30 -9.89
C ARG A 75 -17.22 48.11 -10.97
N ARG A 76 -16.54 48.46 -12.06
CA ARG A 76 -17.13 49.24 -13.17
C ARG A 76 -17.97 48.42 -14.16
N HIS A 77 -17.82 47.10 -14.17
CA HIS A 77 -18.49 46.20 -15.12
C HIS A 77 -19.11 45.00 -14.41
N GLU A 78 -20.25 45.22 -13.75
CA GLU A 78 -20.91 44.20 -12.92
C GLU A 78 -21.21 42.90 -13.68
N GLY A 79 -21.73 42.98 -14.91
CA GLY A 79 -22.04 41.79 -15.71
C GLY A 79 -20.81 40.95 -16.05
N ALA A 80 -19.69 41.60 -16.40
CA ALA A 80 -18.44 40.91 -16.69
C ALA A 80 -17.82 40.30 -15.42
N ALA A 81 -17.88 41.02 -14.29
CA ALA A 81 -17.42 40.53 -13.00
C ALA A 81 -18.13 39.22 -12.60
N ARG A 82 -19.46 39.15 -12.75
CA ARG A 82 -20.24 37.94 -12.44
C ARG A 82 -19.84 36.73 -13.27
N VAL A 83 -19.61 36.92 -14.57
CA VAL A 83 -19.18 35.83 -15.48
C VAL A 83 -17.78 35.35 -15.11
N VAL A 84 -16.85 36.28 -14.84
CA VAL A 84 -15.48 35.95 -14.45
C VAL A 84 -15.45 35.21 -13.11
N CYS A 85 -16.25 35.62 -12.11
CA CYS A 85 -16.37 34.89 -10.85
C CYS A 85 -16.84 33.44 -11.07
N LEU A 86 -17.92 33.22 -11.85
CA LEU A 86 -18.45 31.88 -12.12
C LEU A 86 -17.44 30.98 -12.86
N LEU A 87 -16.68 31.55 -13.79
CA LEU A 87 -15.66 30.81 -14.54
C LEU A 87 -14.45 30.47 -13.67
N LEU A 88 -13.96 31.42 -12.86
CA LEU A 88 -12.84 31.18 -11.96
C LEU A 88 -13.18 30.15 -10.89
N ASP A 89 -14.36 30.28 -10.27
CA ASP A 89 -14.90 29.31 -9.33
C ASP A 89 -14.92 27.90 -9.95
N ALA A 90 -15.57 27.72 -11.10
CA ALA A 90 -15.64 26.42 -11.77
C ALA A 90 -14.24 25.84 -12.09
N LEU A 91 -13.30 26.67 -12.56
CA LEU A 91 -11.95 26.21 -12.91
C LEU A 91 -11.13 25.82 -11.68
N LEU A 92 -11.21 26.59 -10.59
CA LEU A 92 -10.50 26.30 -9.35
C LEU A 92 -11.05 25.05 -8.67
N ASN A 93 -12.37 24.85 -8.73
CA ASN A 93 -13.04 23.66 -8.22
C ASN A 93 -12.71 22.43 -9.06
N MET A 94 -12.65 22.53 -10.38
CA MET A 94 -12.15 21.43 -11.23
C MET A 94 -10.70 21.10 -10.90
N GLY A 95 -9.88 22.12 -10.66
CA GLY A 95 -8.49 21.96 -10.24
C GLY A 95 -8.36 21.13 -8.96
N SER A 96 -9.09 21.51 -7.92
CA SER A 96 -9.02 20.85 -6.62
C SER A 96 -9.74 19.51 -6.58
N SER A 97 -10.95 19.41 -7.14
CA SER A 97 -11.82 18.22 -7.02
C SER A 97 -11.63 17.18 -8.13
N MET A 98 -10.96 17.51 -9.24
CA MET A 98 -10.73 16.57 -10.35
C MET A 98 -9.25 16.42 -10.69
N LEU A 99 -8.52 17.52 -10.92
CA LEU A 99 -7.12 17.44 -11.38
C LEU A 99 -6.17 16.91 -10.30
N VAL A 100 -6.32 17.34 -9.05
CA VAL A 100 -5.48 16.82 -7.94
C VAL A 100 -5.73 15.32 -7.70
N PRO A 101 -6.98 14.83 -7.52
CA PRO A 101 -7.26 13.39 -7.42
C PRO A 101 -6.75 12.59 -8.63
N LEU A 102 -6.89 13.12 -9.84
CA LEU A 102 -6.35 12.47 -11.04
C LEU A 102 -4.82 12.37 -11.01
N ALA A 103 -4.13 13.42 -10.56
CA ALA A 103 -2.68 13.44 -10.42
C ALA A 103 -2.19 12.47 -9.33
N VAL A 104 -2.99 12.25 -8.28
CA VAL A 104 -2.76 11.23 -7.25
C VAL A 104 -2.96 9.82 -7.83
N PHE A 105 -3.99 9.60 -8.63
CA PHE A 105 -4.31 8.28 -9.20
C PHE A 105 -3.35 7.82 -10.31
N LEU A 106 -2.86 8.74 -11.14
CA LEU A 106 -2.11 8.43 -12.37
C LEU A 106 -0.86 7.56 -12.18
N PRO A 107 -0.01 7.77 -11.15
CA PRO A 107 1.14 6.90 -10.87
C PRO A 107 0.74 5.44 -10.60
N TYR A 108 -0.39 5.22 -9.91
CA TYR A 108 -0.90 3.88 -9.60
C TYR A 108 -1.43 3.19 -10.85
N TYR A 109 -2.18 3.92 -11.68
CA TYR A 109 -2.65 3.38 -12.96
C TYR A 109 -1.49 2.94 -13.86
N ARG A 110 -0.40 3.71 -13.92
CA ARG A 110 0.80 3.37 -14.70
C ARG A 110 1.59 2.18 -14.13
N ALA A 111 1.53 1.96 -12.83
CA ALA A 111 2.21 0.85 -12.16
C ALA A 111 1.42 -0.47 -12.22
N LEU A 112 0.15 -0.42 -12.62
CA LEU A 112 -0.72 -1.58 -12.74
C LEU A 112 -0.36 -2.40 -13.98
N SER A 113 -0.14 -3.70 -13.82
CA SER A 113 0.01 -4.58 -14.98
C SER A 113 -1.34 -4.77 -15.66
N HIS A 114 -1.49 -4.24 -16.88
CA HIS A 114 -2.75 -4.31 -17.64
C HIS A 114 -3.12 -5.71 -18.12
N THR A 115 -2.18 -6.66 -18.11
CA THR A 115 -2.44 -8.06 -18.51
C THR A 115 -3.04 -8.88 -17.37
N THR A 116 -2.62 -8.62 -16.13
CA THR A 116 -3.00 -9.43 -14.96
C THR A 116 -3.88 -8.67 -13.97
N PHE A 117 -4.11 -7.37 -14.22
CA PHE A 117 -4.80 -6.43 -13.31
C PHE A 117 -4.28 -6.48 -11.86
N LYS A 118 -2.98 -6.75 -11.71
CA LYS A 118 -2.29 -6.84 -10.41
C LYS A 118 -1.06 -5.93 -10.44
N PHE A 119 -0.71 -5.36 -9.29
CA PHE A 119 0.60 -4.74 -9.13
C PHE A 119 1.70 -5.83 -9.12
N PRO A 120 2.87 -5.58 -9.73
CA PRO A 120 4.03 -6.46 -9.61
C PRO A 120 4.33 -6.75 -8.12
N PRO A 121 4.63 -8.01 -7.74
CA PRO A 121 4.86 -8.38 -6.35
C PRO A 121 5.85 -7.46 -5.63
N ALA A 122 6.95 -7.08 -6.29
CA ALA A 122 7.99 -6.20 -5.75
C ALA A 122 7.47 -4.85 -5.23
N ILE A 123 6.42 -4.29 -5.83
CA ILE A 123 5.86 -2.99 -5.45
C ILE A 123 5.12 -3.07 -4.10
N TYR A 124 4.46 -4.19 -3.80
CA TYR A 124 3.83 -4.39 -2.49
C TYR A 124 4.85 -4.46 -1.34
N TYR A 125 6.10 -4.81 -1.65
CA TYR A 125 7.18 -4.87 -0.67
C TYR A 125 7.93 -3.54 -0.51
N ASN A 126 7.68 -2.57 -1.40
CA ASN A 126 8.17 -1.22 -1.23
C ASN A 126 7.32 -0.48 -0.19
N MET A 127 7.82 -0.39 1.04
CA MET A 127 7.09 0.23 2.15
C MET A 127 6.66 1.66 1.86
N SER A 128 7.52 2.48 1.25
CA SER A 128 7.21 3.88 0.98
C SER A 128 6.10 3.97 -0.06
N TRP A 129 6.21 3.20 -1.14
CA TRP A 129 5.19 3.16 -2.19
C TRP A 129 3.87 2.59 -1.67
N PHE A 130 3.90 1.48 -0.93
CA PHE A 130 2.71 0.82 -0.40
C PHE A 130 2.00 1.72 0.61
N THR A 131 2.73 2.37 1.52
CA THR A 131 2.16 3.33 2.48
C THR A 131 1.58 4.54 1.76
N GLN A 132 2.29 5.09 0.78
CA GLN A 132 1.76 6.17 -0.07
C GLN A 132 0.46 5.73 -0.74
N MET A 133 0.45 4.54 -1.35
CA MET A 133 -0.72 3.97 -2.00
C MET A 133 -1.90 3.86 -1.03
N VAL A 134 -1.72 3.26 0.14
CA VAL A 134 -2.79 3.12 1.14
C VAL A 134 -3.33 4.49 1.56
N MET A 135 -2.46 5.45 1.90
CA MET A 135 -2.88 6.77 2.37
C MET A 135 -3.55 7.60 1.27
N GLU A 136 -2.96 7.64 0.08
CA GLU A 136 -3.51 8.33 -1.09
C GLU A 136 -4.84 7.70 -1.55
N THR A 137 -5.00 6.38 -1.42
CA THR A 137 -6.24 5.67 -1.72
C THR A 137 -7.36 6.03 -0.73
N ARG A 138 -7.03 6.22 0.56
CA ARG A 138 -7.98 6.72 1.58
C ARG A 138 -8.42 8.16 1.31
N LEU A 139 -7.60 8.96 0.63
CA LEU A 139 -7.98 10.29 0.17
C LEU A 139 -8.92 10.21 -1.04
N LEU A 140 -8.65 9.32 -2.01
CA LEU A 140 -9.44 9.16 -3.22
C LEU A 140 -10.85 8.60 -2.94
N PHE A 141 -10.96 7.55 -2.13
CA PHE A 141 -12.25 6.93 -1.83
C PHE A 141 -12.97 7.62 -0.69
N SER A 142 -14.31 7.57 -0.69
CA SER A 142 -15.10 8.12 0.41
C SER A 142 -15.21 7.12 1.55
N LEU A 143 -14.64 7.44 2.71
CA LEU A 143 -14.63 6.54 3.88
C LEU A 143 -15.71 6.85 4.92
N GLY A 144 -16.54 7.89 4.70
CA GLY A 144 -17.63 8.26 5.60
C GLY A 144 -18.52 9.35 5.02
N LEU A 145 -19.66 9.63 5.68
CA LEU A 145 -20.69 10.53 5.16
C LEU A 145 -20.21 11.97 4.96
N LEU A 146 -19.53 12.55 5.96
CA LEU A 146 -18.98 13.91 5.87
C LEU A 146 -17.97 14.04 4.73
N ASP A 147 -17.20 13.00 4.48
CA ASP A 147 -16.23 12.93 3.39
C ASP A 147 -16.93 12.85 2.02
N SER A 148 -17.95 11.99 1.89
CA SER A 148 -18.76 11.90 0.67
C SER A 148 -19.41 13.23 0.34
N VAL A 149 -20.06 13.87 1.32
CA VAL A 149 -20.73 15.17 1.12
C VAL A 149 -19.71 16.24 0.73
N SER A 150 -18.57 16.31 1.43
CA SER A 150 -17.58 17.35 1.14
C SER A 150 -16.84 17.17 -0.19
N LYS A 151 -16.80 15.96 -0.74
CA LYS A 151 -16.35 15.70 -2.12
C LYS A 151 -17.41 16.08 -3.16
N LEU A 152 -18.70 15.91 -2.87
CA LEU A 152 -19.79 16.19 -3.80
C LEU A 152 -20.08 17.70 -3.97
N VAL A 153 -19.91 18.50 -2.92
CA VAL A 153 -20.26 19.93 -2.94
C VAL A 153 -19.55 20.69 -4.08
N PRO A 154 -18.22 20.58 -4.28
CA PRO A 154 -17.55 21.26 -5.39
C PRO A 154 -18.04 20.82 -6.77
N HIS A 155 -18.42 19.55 -6.94
CA HIS A 155 -18.98 19.06 -8.21
C HIS A 155 -20.36 19.66 -8.51
N LEU A 156 -21.19 19.83 -7.48
CA LEU A 156 -22.46 20.56 -7.61
C LEU A 156 -22.22 22.04 -7.93
N GLY A 157 -21.23 22.67 -7.29
CA GLY A 157 -20.79 24.03 -7.58
C GLY A 157 -20.40 24.22 -9.06
N ILE A 158 -19.51 23.36 -9.56
CA ILE A 158 -19.11 23.31 -10.98
C ILE A 158 -20.32 23.16 -11.90
N PHE A 159 -21.23 22.23 -11.59
CA PHE A 159 -22.42 22.00 -12.42
C PHE A 159 -23.30 23.24 -12.50
N VAL A 160 -23.58 23.90 -11.37
CA VAL A 160 -24.37 25.13 -11.33
C VAL A 160 -23.64 26.26 -12.08
N SER A 161 -22.33 26.44 -11.86
CA SER A 161 -21.54 27.47 -12.56
C SER A 161 -21.56 27.28 -14.07
N LEU A 162 -21.32 26.06 -14.56
CA LEU A 162 -21.31 25.77 -15.99
C LEU A 162 -22.68 25.89 -16.64
N THR A 163 -23.74 25.42 -15.99
CA THR A 163 -25.11 25.54 -16.53
C THR A 163 -25.52 27.00 -16.68
N THR A 164 -25.20 27.85 -15.70
CA THR A 164 -25.44 29.30 -15.78
C THR A 164 -24.61 29.96 -16.90
N VAL A 165 -23.36 29.56 -17.10
CA VAL A 165 -22.49 30.08 -18.18
C VAL A 165 -22.98 29.63 -19.56
N VAL A 166 -23.37 28.37 -19.74
CA VAL A 166 -23.87 27.83 -21.02
C VAL A 166 -25.14 28.56 -21.47
N GLU A 167 -26.02 28.91 -20.53
CA GLU A 167 -27.26 29.66 -20.83
C GLU A 167 -26.98 31.10 -21.32
N LEU A 168 -25.80 31.65 -21.00
CA LEU A 168 -25.34 32.93 -21.56
C LEU A 168 -24.83 32.78 -23.00
N ILE A 169 -24.13 31.68 -23.28
CA ILE A 169 -23.51 31.40 -24.58
C ILE A 169 -24.55 31.04 -25.65
N ARG A 170 -25.65 30.38 -25.28
CA ARG A 170 -26.71 29.91 -26.20
C ARG A 170 -27.38 30.98 -27.09
N ARG A 171 -27.02 32.27 -26.98
CA ARG A 171 -27.57 33.31 -27.88
C ARG A 171 -26.60 34.34 -28.45
N LYS A 172 -25.31 34.04 -28.59
CA LYS A 172 -24.40 34.97 -29.30
C LYS A 172 -23.60 34.30 -30.42
N ARG A 173 -24.28 34.01 -31.53
CA ARG A 173 -23.63 33.82 -32.83
C ARG A 173 -23.57 35.19 -33.53
N SER A 174 -22.59 36.02 -33.17
CA SER A 174 -22.10 37.15 -33.99
C SER A 174 -20.86 37.80 -33.36
N SER A 175 -19.79 37.78 -34.17
CA SER A 175 -18.54 38.56 -34.23
C SER A 175 -17.42 38.41 -33.17
N THR A 176 -16.39 37.68 -33.61
CA THR A 176 -14.97 38.04 -33.88
C THR A 176 -14.09 38.87 -32.90
N THR A 177 -12.95 38.23 -32.58
CA THR A 177 -11.52 38.68 -32.69
C THR A 177 -10.64 39.00 -31.45
N THR A 178 -9.56 38.18 -31.37
CA THR A 178 -8.12 38.45 -31.05
C THR A 178 -7.55 38.58 -29.62
N LYS A 179 -6.68 37.58 -29.30
CA LYS A 179 -5.31 37.55 -28.68
C LYS A 179 -4.89 38.74 -27.77
N THR A 180 -4.14 38.57 -26.65
CA THR A 180 -2.77 37.97 -26.56
C THR A 180 -2.31 37.81 -25.08
N LYS A 181 -1.37 36.88 -24.83
CA LYS A 181 -0.62 36.58 -23.59
C LYS A 181 0.20 37.75 -22.99
N LYS A 182 0.49 37.69 -21.68
CA LYS A 182 1.87 37.80 -21.14
C LYS A 182 1.97 37.36 -19.66
N GLU A 183 3.01 36.57 -19.39
CA GLU A 183 3.51 36.17 -18.08
C GLU A 183 4.15 37.33 -17.30
N LYS A 184 4.22 37.21 -15.98
CA LYS A 184 5.41 37.64 -15.21
C LYS A 184 5.55 36.83 -13.92
N LYS A 185 6.74 36.24 -13.76
CA LYS A 185 7.30 35.66 -12.53
C LYS A 185 7.77 36.79 -11.61
N GLU A 186 7.65 36.58 -10.28
CA GLU A 186 8.73 36.95 -9.36
C GLU A 186 8.72 36.09 -8.08
N LYS A 187 9.94 35.71 -7.65
CA LYS A 187 10.31 34.99 -6.41
C LYS A 187 10.31 35.97 -5.24
N LYS A 188 9.98 35.59 -3.99
CA LYS A 188 10.81 35.03 -2.88
C LYS A 188 9.92 35.28 -1.64
N GLU A 189 9.79 34.50 -0.56
CA GLU A 189 10.72 33.76 0.29
C GLU A 189 9.83 32.95 1.27
N LYS A 190 10.19 31.72 1.64
CA LYS A 190 9.42 30.86 2.56
C LYS A 190 10.14 30.74 3.90
N LYS A 191 9.42 30.96 5.01
CA LYS A 191 9.70 30.42 6.35
C LYS A 191 8.38 30.23 7.09
N GLU A 192 7.97 28.97 7.32
CA GLU A 192 6.91 28.53 8.25
C GLU A 192 7.27 27.08 8.67
N THR A 193 7.54 26.74 9.94
CA THR A 193 6.63 26.45 11.09
C THR A 193 5.64 25.31 10.87
N GLY A 194 5.77 24.27 11.69
CA GLY A 194 4.91 23.07 11.73
C GLY A 194 3.69 23.21 12.68
N PRO A 195 2.78 22.23 12.67
CA PRO A 195 1.48 22.32 13.35
C PRO A 195 1.55 22.06 14.87
N TRP A 196 0.52 22.55 15.57
CA TRP A 196 0.34 22.52 17.02
C TRP A 196 -0.52 21.33 17.50
N PHE A 197 -0.22 20.88 18.73
CA PHE A 197 -0.92 19.88 19.57
C PHE A 197 -0.67 18.38 19.32
N THR A 198 0.60 17.99 19.13
CA THR A 198 1.03 16.61 19.40
C THR A 198 2.30 16.63 20.26
N ASP A 199 2.28 15.92 21.39
CA ASP A 199 3.49 15.64 22.17
C ASP A 199 4.28 14.50 21.48
N GLY A 200 4.88 14.80 20.32
CA GLY A 200 5.66 13.85 19.52
C GLY A 200 5.72 14.18 18.04
N TYR A 201 6.73 13.64 17.34
CA TYR A 201 6.86 13.80 15.88
C TYR A 201 6.03 12.71 15.17
N PRO A 202 5.02 13.07 14.35
CA PRO A 202 4.24 12.08 13.61
C PRO A 202 5.11 11.41 12.55
N CYS A 203 5.36 10.12 12.69
CA CYS A 203 6.23 9.35 11.81
C CYS A 203 5.55 8.02 11.46
N SER A 204 5.10 7.88 10.21
CA SER A 204 4.40 6.67 9.76
C SER A 204 5.33 5.51 9.43
N VAL A 205 6.54 5.80 8.95
CA VAL A 205 7.56 4.79 8.61
C VAL A 205 8.88 5.23 9.23
N TYR A 206 9.41 4.41 10.11
CA TYR A 206 10.69 4.67 10.76
C TYR A 206 11.68 3.55 10.48
N VAL A 207 12.89 3.92 10.04
CA VAL A 207 14.02 3.01 9.81
C VAL A 207 15.13 3.36 10.79
N HIS A 208 15.37 2.47 11.75
CA HIS A 208 16.48 2.58 12.68
C HIS A 208 17.69 1.84 12.10
N ASN A 209 18.69 2.59 11.61
CA ASN A 209 19.94 2.03 11.11
C ASN A 209 21.04 2.18 12.16
N CYS A 210 21.42 1.07 12.79
CA CYS A 210 22.43 1.01 13.86
C CYS A 210 23.80 1.54 13.41
N HIS A 211 24.24 1.12 12.21
CA HIS A 211 25.51 1.57 11.64
C HIS A 211 25.57 3.09 11.46
N ARG A 212 24.50 3.72 10.95
CA ARG A 212 24.42 5.17 10.78
C ARG A 212 24.35 5.93 12.10
N GLN A 213 23.80 5.30 13.15
CA GLN A 213 23.73 5.90 14.48
C GLN A 213 24.98 5.64 15.33
N GLY A 214 25.94 4.85 14.83
CA GLY A 214 27.13 4.46 15.57
C GLY A 214 26.81 3.64 16.82
N SER A 215 25.70 2.89 16.81
CA SER A 215 25.22 2.07 17.93
C SER A 215 25.05 0.62 17.51
N ASP A 216 25.30 -0.32 18.41
CA ASP A 216 25.16 -1.76 18.11
C ASP A 216 23.71 -2.27 18.14
N SER A 217 22.86 -1.59 18.91
CA SER A 217 21.43 -1.89 19.08
C SER A 217 20.64 -0.61 19.39
N PRO A 218 19.36 -0.51 18.97
CA PRO A 218 18.47 0.53 19.43
C PRO A 218 18.24 0.47 20.95
N THR A 219 18.00 1.64 21.53
CA THR A 219 17.65 1.83 22.95
C THR A 219 16.29 2.53 23.08
N ASP A 220 15.62 2.35 24.22
CA ASP A 220 14.29 2.96 24.46
C ASP A 220 14.29 4.50 24.39
N SER A 221 15.44 5.13 24.70
CA SER A 221 15.64 6.58 24.60
C SER A 221 15.73 7.06 23.15
N GLN A 222 16.34 6.26 22.26
CA GLN A 222 16.42 6.61 20.84
C GLN A 222 15.06 6.59 20.15
N TRP A 223 14.06 5.90 20.71
CA TRP A 223 12.70 5.90 20.19
C TRP A 223 11.78 6.87 20.95
N ALA A 224 12.33 7.71 21.84
CA ALA A 224 11.52 8.58 22.69
C ALA A 224 10.74 9.68 21.97
N PHE A 225 11.22 10.08 20.81
CA PHE A 225 10.61 11.14 20.00
C PHE A 225 9.48 10.63 19.11
N LEU A 226 9.33 9.30 18.95
CA LEU A 226 8.33 8.69 18.08
C LEU A 226 6.98 8.65 18.78
N ASP A 227 5.96 9.22 18.14
CA ASP A 227 4.58 9.10 18.60
C ASP A 227 4.08 7.66 18.37
N PRO A 228 3.75 6.91 19.43
CA PRO A 228 3.34 5.53 19.30
C PRO A 228 2.03 5.31 18.51
N GLY A 229 1.17 6.33 18.44
CA GLY A 229 -0.10 6.27 17.72
C GLY A 229 0.03 6.46 16.21
N THR A 230 1.17 6.95 15.71
CA THR A 230 1.33 7.27 14.28
C THR A 230 2.21 6.28 13.52
N LEU A 231 3.01 5.48 14.23
CA LEU A 231 3.97 4.57 13.63
C LEU A 231 3.29 3.32 13.06
N LEU A 232 3.33 3.19 11.73
CA LEU A 232 2.75 2.05 11.01
C LEU A 232 3.80 1.02 10.61
N PHE A 233 5.02 1.45 10.27
CA PHE A 233 6.10 0.54 9.90
C PHE A 233 7.38 0.87 10.66
N LEU A 234 7.92 -0.12 11.35
CA LEU A 234 9.20 -0.04 12.03
C LEU A 234 10.17 -1.01 11.37
N THR A 235 11.31 -0.48 10.91
CA THR A 235 12.40 -1.28 10.36
C THR A 235 13.67 -1.07 11.17
N ILE A 236 14.33 -2.14 11.58
CA ILE A 236 15.64 -2.09 12.21
C ILE A 236 16.67 -2.69 11.25
N THR A 237 17.74 -1.95 10.96
CA THR A 237 18.74 -2.35 9.98
C THR A 237 20.17 -2.25 10.50
N HIS A 238 21.03 -3.17 10.04
CA HIS A 238 22.49 -3.15 10.27
C HIS A 238 22.92 -3.13 11.74
N CYS A 239 22.21 -3.86 12.59
CA CYS A 239 22.52 -3.97 14.01
C CYS A 239 23.36 -5.25 14.28
N PRO A 240 24.64 -5.13 14.66
CA PRO A 240 25.52 -6.29 14.86
C PRO A 240 25.23 -7.08 16.15
N ALA A 241 24.48 -6.51 17.10
CA ALA A 241 24.09 -7.18 18.35
C ALA A 241 22.70 -6.70 18.81
N LEU A 242 21.68 -6.97 18.01
CA LEU A 242 20.32 -6.48 18.25
C LEU A 242 19.70 -7.08 19.52
N ILE A 243 19.34 -6.20 20.44
CA ILE A 243 18.44 -6.44 21.56
C ILE A 243 17.15 -5.66 21.28
N VAL A 244 16.02 -6.37 21.13
CA VAL A 244 14.74 -5.71 20.81
C VAL A 244 14.26 -4.90 22.03
N PRO A 245 14.10 -3.56 21.94
CA PRO A 245 13.75 -2.72 23.09
C PRO A 245 12.32 -2.90 23.58
N ARG A 246 12.10 -2.58 24.86
CA ARG A 246 10.78 -2.68 25.50
C ARG A 246 9.77 -1.70 24.93
N ARG A 247 10.24 -0.56 24.42
CA ARG A 247 9.40 0.46 23.82
C ARG A 247 8.67 -0.01 22.56
N LEU A 248 9.08 -1.15 21.97
CA LEU A 248 8.29 -1.83 20.94
C LEU A 248 6.83 -2.02 21.36
N GLN A 249 6.59 -2.35 22.64
CA GLN A 249 5.26 -2.59 23.21
C GLN A 249 4.31 -1.37 23.18
N LEU A 250 4.84 -0.16 22.96
CA LEU A 250 4.01 1.05 22.90
C LEU A 250 3.41 1.28 21.51
N PHE A 251 3.98 0.67 20.45
CA PHE A 251 3.60 0.92 19.06
C PHE A 251 2.40 0.08 18.62
N SER A 252 1.22 0.39 19.16
CA SER A 252 0.01 -0.42 18.95
C SER A 252 -0.54 -0.41 17.53
N ASN A 253 -0.22 0.62 16.75
CA ASN A 253 -0.71 0.83 15.38
C ASN A 253 0.26 0.29 14.30
N LEU A 254 1.28 -0.47 14.70
CA LEU A 254 2.20 -1.12 13.78
C LEU A 254 1.43 -2.06 12.84
N LEU A 255 1.56 -1.83 11.53
CA LEU A 255 1.10 -2.70 10.45
C LEU A 255 2.21 -3.67 10.02
N GLY A 256 3.48 -3.26 10.10
CA GLY A 256 4.60 -4.10 9.72
C GLY A 256 5.85 -3.87 10.57
N PHE A 257 6.47 -4.96 11.00
CA PHE A 257 7.75 -4.93 11.71
C PHE A 257 8.82 -5.69 10.92
N HIS A 258 9.96 -5.03 10.66
CA HIS A 258 10.97 -5.51 9.75
C HIS A 258 12.36 -5.48 10.38
N LEU A 259 13.09 -6.58 10.25
CA LEU A 259 14.51 -6.70 10.61
C LEU A 259 15.31 -6.99 9.34
N TYR A 260 16.34 -6.19 9.06
CA TYR A 260 17.21 -6.39 7.89
C TYR A 260 18.69 -6.33 8.26
N ASN A 261 19.44 -7.37 7.89
CA ASN A 261 20.89 -7.44 8.14
C ASN A 261 21.22 -7.19 9.62
N VAL A 262 20.69 -8.04 10.50
CA VAL A 262 20.87 -7.92 11.95
C VAL A 262 21.36 -9.24 12.52
N THR A 263 22.16 -9.18 13.57
CA THR A 263 22.45 -10.35 14.41
C THR A 263 21.62 -10.24 15.66
N LEU A 264 20.64 -11.13 15.81
CA LEU A 264 19.72 -11.08 16.94
C LEU A 264 20.40 -11.69 18.16
N LEU A 265 20.74 -10.85 19.14
CA LEU A 265 21.30 -11.28 20.42
C LEU A 265 20.17 -11.68 21.36
N GLU A 266 19.16 -10.82 21.49
CA GLU A 266 18.05 -11.03 22.41
C GLU A 266 16.75 -10.42 21.88
N TRP A 267 15.68 -11.19 21.99
CA TRP A 267 14.33 -10.68 21.85
C TRP A 267 13.45 -11.41 22.86
N ALA A 268 13.44 -10.82 24.06
CA ALA A 268 12.83 -11.39 25.24
C ALA A 268 11.30 -11.39 25.15
N ALA A 269 10.67 -12.25 25.97
CA ALA A 269 9.22 -12.43 26.00
C ALA A 269 8.47 -11.16 26.47
N GLU A 270 9.10 -10.33 27.31
CA GLU A 270 8.53 -9.06 27.79
C GLU A 270 8.41 -8.02 26.65
N ASN A 271 9.20 -8.20 25.59
CA ASN A 271 9.24 -7.34 24.42
C ASN A 271 8.63 -8.05 23.20
N ALA A 272 7.77 -9.04 23.43
CA ALA A 272 7.17 -9.87 22.39
C ALA A 272 6.15 -9.13 21.53
N ILE A 273 6.05 -9.50 20.26
CA ILE A 273 4.87 -9.15 19.47
C ILE A 273 3.71 -10.01 19.98
N SER A 274 2.79 -9.37 20.69
CA SER A 274 1.63 -10.03 21.27
C SER A 274 0.31 -9.49 20.72
N ALA A 275 -0.69 -10.36 20.72
CA ALA A 275 -2.07 -10.02 20.36
C ALA A 275 -2.67 -8.90 21.23
N ASP A 276 -2.18 -8.70 22.45
CA ASP A 276 -2.68 -7.69 23.40
C ASP A 276 -2.15 -6.28 23.12
N ARG A 277 -1.06 -6.16 22.34
CA ARG A 277 -0.33 -4.91 22.17
C ARG A 277 -0.29 -4.44 20.73
N HIS A 278 -0.20 -5.37 19.77
CA HIS A 278 0.02 -5.06 18.36
C HIS A 278 -1.18 -5.50 17.51
N HIS A 279 -2.39 -5.06 17.87
CA HIS A 279 -3.64 -5.53 17.27
C HIS A 279 -3.73 -5.33 15.75
N GLU A 280 -3.05 -4.31 15.22
CA GLU A 280 -3.07 -3.94 13.80
C GLU A 280 -1.93 -4.58 12.99
N LEU A 281 -1.04 -5.35 13.61
CA LEU A 281 0.11 -5.92 12.92
C LEU A 281 -0.31 -6.96 11.90
N VAL A 282 0.07 -6.73 10.64
CA VAL A 282 -0.29 -7.58 9.50
C VAL A 282 0.88 -8.46 9.08
N VAL A 283 2.10 -7.92 9.14
CA VAL A 283 3.28 -8.58 8.59
C VAL A 283 4.51 -8.45 9.48
N LEU A 284 5.23 -9.57 9.61
CA LEU A 284 6.55 -9.63 10.23
C LEU A 284 7.57 -10.11 9.19
N VAL A 285 8.66 -9.36 9.02
CA VAL A 285 9.72 -9.68 8.05
C VAL A 285 11.08 -9.70 8.74
N LEU A 286 11.76 -10.84 8.70
CA LEU A 286 13.14 -11.02 9.14
C LEU A 286 13.97 -11.39 7.92
N MET A 287 14.93 -10.55 7.54
CA MET A 287 15.77 -10.78 6.37
C MET A 287 17.24 -10.60 6.73
N ARG A 288 18.11 -11.48 6.23
CA ARG A 288 19.56 -11.45 6.54
C ARG A 288 19.78 -11.38 8.05
N THR A 289 18.95 -12.11 8.78
CA THR A 289 18.95 -12.10 10.25
C THR A 289 19.70 -13.33 10.73
N ASN A 290 20.75 -13.15 11.54
CA ASN A 290 21.36 -14.26 12.26
C ASN A 290 20.44 -14.61 13.44
N LEU A 291 19.69 -15.69 13.25
CA LEU A 291 18.66 -16.25 14.12
C LEU A 291 18.67 -17.79 13.99
N THR A 292 19.25 -18.49 14.97
CA THR A 292 19.33 -19.95 14.96
C THR A 292 17.99 -20.64 15.29
N ARG A 293 17.19 -20.02 16.17
CA ARG A 293 15.88 -20.49 16.62
C ARG A 293 14.89 -19.32 16.64
N ILE A 294 13.59 -19.60 16.53
CA ILE A 294 12.56 -18.56 16.72
C ILE A 294 12.75 -17.94 18.12
N PRO A 295 12.83 -16.61 18.23
CA PRO A 295 13.11 -15.94 19.49
C PRO A 295 11.86 -15.87 20.36
N ASP A 296 12.04 -15.75 21.67
CA ASP A 296 10.93 -15.77 22.64
C ASP A 296 9.91 -14.64 22.39
N GLY A 297 10.37 -13.50 21.87
CA GLY A 297 9.50 -12.40 21.43
C GLY A 297 8.57 -12.69 20.26
N MET A 298 8.74 -13.83 19.58
CA MET A 298 7.84 -14.35 18.54
C MET A 298 7.05 -15.58 19.00
N LEU A 299 7.21 -15.99 20.27
CA LEU A 299 6.53 -17.14 20.86
C LEU A 299 5.30 -16.73 21.70
N ALA A 300 5.05 -15.45 21.91
CA ALA A 300 3.74 -15.02 22.40
C ALA A 300 2.65 -15.31 21.34
N PRO A 301 1.36 -15.47 21.73
CA PRO A 301 0.27 -15.54 20.78
C PRO A 301 0.28 -14.32 19.85
N LEU A 302 0.46 -14.56 18.55
CA LEU A 302 0.55 -13.49 17.57
C LEU A 302 -0.83 -12.83 17.35
N PRO A 303 -0.86 -11.53 17.01
CA PRO A 303 -2.10 -10.83 16.71
C PRO A 303 -2.92 -11.54 15.63
N SER A 304 -4.25 -11.55 15.79
CA SER A 304 -5.16 -12.21 14.85
C SER A 304 -5.15 -11.60 13.44
N ARG A 305 -4.75 -10.32 13.31
CA ARG A 305 -4.54 -9.65 12.02
C ARG A 305 -3.20 -9.99 11.35
N LEU A 306 -2.27 -10.62 12.07
CA LEU A 306 -0.96 -10.97 11.54
C LEU A 306 -1.11 -12.15 10.59
N THR A 307 -1.13 -11.85 9.31
CA THR A 307 -1.36 -12.83 8.25
C THR A 307 -0.06 -13.33 7.63
N GLY A 308 1.02 -12.56 7.70
CA GLY A 308 2.28 -12.86 7.02
C GLY A 308 3.49 -12.92 7.93
N VAL A 309 4.16 -14.07 8.00
CA VAL A 309 5.50 -14.22 8.61
C VAL A 309 6.50 -14.57 7.52
N ARG A 310 7.54 -13.74 7.38
CA ARG A 310 8.58 -13.92 6.35
C ARG A 310 9.95 -13.94 6.99
N ILE A 311 10.70 -15.02 6.79
CA ILE A 311 12.07 -15.21 7.26
C ILE A 311 12.91 -15.58 6.04
N ALA A 312 13.88 -14.75 5.65
CA ALA A 312 14.69 -15.00 4.46
C ALA A 312 16.18 -14.79 4.73
N ARG A 313 17.03 -15.65 4.15
CA ARG A 313 18.51 -15.56 4.28
C ARG A 313 18.94 -15.52 5.75
N SER A 314 18.51 -16.50 6.54
CA SER A 314 18.89 -16.65 7.96
C SER A 314 19.60 -17.98 8.19
N ASN A 315 20.08 -18.21 9.42
CA ASN A 315 20.61 -19.50 9.87
C ASN A 315 19.59 -20.31 10.70
N LEU A 316 18.29 -20.06 10.51
CA LEU A 316 17.22 -20.79 11.18
C LEU A 316 17.25 -22.27 10.76
N SER A 317 17.37 -23.18 11.72
CA SER A 317 17.48 -24.63 11.45
C SER A 317 16.21 -25.42 11.71
N ALA A 318 15.31 -24.92 12.56
CA ALA A 318 14.04 -25.56 12.88
C ALA A 318 12.99 -24.56 13.38
N LEU A 319 11.71 -24.93 13.25
CA LEU A 319 10.61 -24.28 13.95
C LEU A 319 10.21 -25.08 15.20
N PRO A 320 9.68 -24.43 16.25
CA PRO A 320 9.06 -25.13 17.37
C PRO A 320 7.90 -26.04 16.93
N ALA A 321 7.73 -27.17 17.63
CA ALA A 321 6.66 -28.14 17.34
C ALA A 321 5.24 -27.57 17.61
N ASP A 322 5.15 -26.60 18.51
CA ASP A 322 3.94 -25.92 18.97
C ASP A 322 3.75 -24.54 18.31
N VAL A 323 4.46 -24.23 17.21
CA VAL A 323 4.33 -22.92 16.53
C VAL A 323 2.88 -22.64 16.09
N HIS A 324 2.12 -23.69 15.81
CA HIS A 324 0.72 -23.60 15.40
C HIS A 324 -0.21 -23.05 16.49
N ASP A 325 0.10 -23.31 17.76
CA ASP A 325 -0.65 -22.78 18.91
C ASP A 325 -0.49 -21.26 19.05
N ARG A 326 0.63 -20.73 18.51
CA ARG A 326 1.04 -19.33 18.66
C ARG A 326 0.72 -18.52 17.41
N TRP A 327 0.75 -19.13 16.23
CA TRP A 327 0.61 -18.47 14.91
C TRP A 327 -0.77 -18.69 14.27
N VAL A 328 -1.81 -18.85 15.08
CA VAL A 328 -3.17 -19.27 14.65
C VAL A 328 -3.74 -18.42 13.50
N GLY A 329 -3.49 -17.10 13.50
CA GLY A 329 -3.99 -16.17 12.47
C GLY A 329 -3.14 -16.11 11.18
N VAL A 330 -1.97 -16.74 11.16
CA VAL A 330 -1.03 -16.64 10.04
C VAL A 330 -1.51 -17.49 8.87
N THR A 331 -1.60 -16.87 7.69
CA THR A 331 -2.05 -17.52 6.45
C THR A 331 -0.96 -17.57 5.38
N SER A 332 0.12 -16.81 5.55
CA SER A 332 1.25 -16.73 4.61
C SER A 332 2.56 -16.90 5.38
N VAL A 333 3.27 -17.99 5.12
CA VAL A 333 4.58 -18.29 5.71
C VAL A 333 5.61 -18.43 4.59
N VAL A 334 6.67 -17.63 4.67
CA VAL A 334 7.77 -17.63 3.71
C VAL A 334 9.06 -17.81 4.50
N ILE A 335 9.67 -19.00 4.44
CA ILE A 335 10.95 -19.29 5.10
C ILE A 335 11.94 -19.74 4.03
N GLU A 336 12.70 -18.78 3.49
CA GLU A 336 13.52 -19.01 2.28
C GLU A 336 15.01 -18.84 2.54
N HIS A 337 15.82 -19.68 1.90
CA HIS A 337 17.28 -19.64 2.02
C HIS A 337 17.74 -19.66 3.48
N THR A 338 17.21 -20.61 4.25
CA THR A 338 17.61 -20.86 5.63
C THR A 338 18.27 -22.23 5.77
N LEU A 339 18.30 -22.82 6.97
CA LEU A 339 18.97 -24.09 7.25
C LEU A 339 18.00 -25.21 7.65
N LEU A 340 16.70 -25.07 7.35
CA LEU A 340 15.71 -26.12 7.64
C LEU A 340 16.10 -27.44 6.98
N SER A 341 16.37 -28.46 7.79
CA SER A 341 16.72 -29.83 7.34
C SER A 341 15.50 -30.73 7.15
N SER A 342 14.39 -30.40 7.80
CA SER A 342 13.14 -31.15 7.71
C SER A 342 11.96 -30.20 7.50
N PHE A 343 10.90 -30.69 6.88
CA PHE A 343 9.67 -29.94 6.78
C PHE A 343 9.05 -29.73 8.18
N PRO A 344 8.70 -28.49 8.56
CA PRO A 344 8.06 -28.21 9.85
C PRO A 344 6.58 -28.64 9.83
N THR A 345 6.30 -29.86 10.31
CA THR A 345 4.96 -30.46 10.36
C THR A 345 3.93 -29.62 11.10
N SER A 346 4.36 -28.84 12.08
CA SER A 346 3.52 -27.90 12.82
C SER A 346 2.85 -26.85 11.91
N LEU A 347 3.44 -26.50 10.77
CA LEU A 347 2.80 -25.60 9.80
C LEU A 347 1.57 -26.21 9.11
N LEU A 348 1.41 -27.54 9.11
CA LEU A 348 0.24 -28.20 8.52
C LEU A 348 -1.03 -28.03 9.36
N ALA A 349 -0.87 -27.76 10.67
CA ALA A 349 -2.00 -27.45 11.55
C ALA A 349 -2.54 -26.03 11.34
N LEU A 350 -1.78 -25.15 10.68
CA LEU A 350 -2.19 -23.79 10.35
C LEU A 350 -2.95 -23.74 9.02
N LYS A 351 -3.94 -22.84 8.92
CA LYS A 351 -4.74 -22.59 7.70
C LYS A 351 -4.00 -21.73 6.67
N LEU A 352 -2.89 -22.25 6.18
CA LEU A 352 -2.01 -21.56 5.24
C LEU A 352 -2.61 -21.51 3.83
N ARG A 353 -2.60 -20.31 3.24
CA ARG A 353 -2.82 -20.07 1.81
C ARG A 353 -1.52 -20.08 1.05
N ASP A 354 -0.46 -19.56 1.64
CA ASP A 354 0.83 -19.40 0.98
C ASP A 354 1.94 -20.01 1.85
N LEU A 355 2.65 -21.00 1.33
CA LEU A 355 3.82 -21.58 1.97
C LEU A 355 4.99 -21.61 0.99
N SER A 356 6.08 -20.98 1.36
CA SER A 356 7.35 -21.09 0.64
C SER A 356 8.46 -21.54 1.57
N LEU A 357 9.11 -22.65 1.21
CA LEU A 357 10.31 -23.19 1.85
C LEU A 357 11.47 -23.25 0.85
N HIS A 358 11.51 -22.32 -0.11
CA HIS A 358 12.51 -22.29 -1.18
C HIS A 358 13.94 -22.18 -0.64
N GLY A 359 14.87 -22.94 -1.20
CA GLY A 359 16.31 -22.80 -0.87
C GLY A 359 16.71 -23.31 0.51
N ASN A 360 16.02 -24.30 1.07
CA ASN A 360 16.39 -24.95 2.33
C ASN A 360 17.12 -26.29 2.08
N ARG A 361 17.17 -27.17 3.09
CA ARG A 361 17.88 -28.46 3.07
C ARG A 361 16.91 -29.64 3.28
N ILE A 362 15.66 -29.49 2.84
CA ILE A 362 14.61 -30.48 3.05
C ILE A 362 14.76 -31.62 2.03
N GLU A 363 14.99 -32.84 2.52
CA GLU A 363 15.14 -34.03 1.65
C GLU A 363 13.83 -34.79 1.41
N THR A 364 12.90 -34.74 2.37
CA THR A 364 11.62 -35.43 2.34
C THR A 364 10.51 -34.56 2.93
N LEU A 365 9.27 -34.83 2.52
CA LEU A 365 8.07 -34.22 3.11
C LEU A 365 7.33 -35.24 3.96
N PRO A 366 6.66 -34.81 5.05
CA PRO A 366 5.70 -35.66 5.73
C PRO A 366 4.52 -35.98 4.82
N GLU A 367 3.77 -37.01 5.19
CA GLU A 367 2.46 -37.25 4.61
C GLU A 367 1.55 -36.03 4.87
N LEU A 368 1.01 -35.43 3.80
CA LEU A 368 0.18 -34.21 3.90
C LEU A 368 -1.29 -34.53 4.22
N ARG A 369 -1.54 -35.68 4.86
CA ARG A 369 -2.89 -36.22 5.10
C ARG A 369 -3.74 -35.30 5.96
N ASP A 370 -3.10 -34.55 6.86
CA ASP A 370 -3.80 -33.74 7.85
C ASP A 370 -4.04 -32.29 7.43
N ALA A 371 -3.46 -31.83 6.31
CA ALA A 371 -3.52 -30.43 5.90
C ALA A 371 -4.95 -29.92 5.64
N HIS A 372 -5.81 -30.75 4.99
CA HIS A 372 -7.23 -30.48 4.67
C HIS A 372 -7.50 -29.01 4.30
N GLN A 373 -6.73 -28.46 3.34
CA GLN A 373 -6.78 -27.03 3.01
C GLN A 373 -6.40 -26.71 1.56
N TYR A 374 -6.85 -25.54 1.11
CA TYR A 374 -6.48 -24.98 -0.19
C TYR A 374 -5.29 -24.02 -0.04
N PHE A 375 -4.16 -24.41 -0.62
CA PHE A 375 -2.99 -23.58 -0.81
C PHE A 375 -3.13 -22.80 -2.12
N LEU A 376 -3.09 -21.47 -2.04
CA LEU A 376 -2.90 -20.64 -3.21
C LEU A 376 -1.52 -20.90 -3.84
N SER A 377 -0.50 -21.16 -3.02
CA SER A 377 0.86 -21.36 -3.52
C SER A 377 1.70 -22.18 -2.54
N LEU A 378 2.28 -23.28 -3.05
CA LEU A 378 3.28 -24.08 -2.36
C LEU A 378 4.59 -24.07 -3.17
N VAL A 379 5.66 -23.55 -2.57
CA VAL A 379 6.99 -23.46 -3.19
C VAL A 379 8.01 -24.23 -2.36
N LEU A 380 8.56 -25.30 -2.95
CA LEU A 380 9.58 -26.18 -2.38
C LEU A 380 10.87 -26.21 -3.22
N SER A 381 10.97 -25.33 -4.20
CA SER A 381 12.11 -25.23 -5.11
C SER A 381 13.44 -25.08 -4.39
N ALA A 382 14.53 -25.49 -5.04
CA ALA A 382 15.90 -25.44 -4.53
C ALA A 382 16.09 -26.14 -3.17
N ASN A 383 15.39 -27.26 -2.95
CA ASN A 383 15.64 -28.19 -1.86
C ASN A 383 16.18 -29.51 -2.41
N PRO A 384 16.99 -30.29 -1.66
CA PRO A 384 17.44 -31.63 -2.06
C PRO A 384 16.33 -32.70 -1.98
N LEU A 385 15.09 -32.32 -2.30
CA LEU A 385 13.90 -33.15 -2.18
C LEU A 385 13.95 -34.33 -3.16
N ARG A 386 13.93 -35.56 -2.65
CA ARG A 386 14.07 -36.79 -3.46
C ARG A 386 12.73 -37.37 -3.89
N GLU A 387 11.70 -37.23 -3.06
CA GLU A 387 10.38 -37.77 -3.32
C GLU A 387 9.28 -36.86 -2.76
N LEU A 388 8.09 -36.96 -3.36
CA LEU A 388 6.86 -36.37 -2.86
C LEU A 388 6.04 -37.46 -2.16
N PRO A 389 5.21 -37.11 -1.15
CA PRO A 389 4.40 -38.09 -0.43
C PRO A 389 3.43 -38.78 -1.38
N ALA A 390 3.08 -40.04 -1.10
CA ALA A 390 2.25 -40.83 -1.98
C ALA A 390 0.82 -40.27 -2.10
N SER A 391 0.33 -39.61 -1.05
CA SER A 391 -0.98 -38.98 -1.00
C SER A 391 -0.98 -37.63 -0.28
N VAL A 392 -2.02 -36.84 -0.54
CA VAL A 392 -2.36 -35.62 0.18
C VAL A 392 -3.72 -35.80 0.84
N GLY A 393 -3.98 -35.07 1.94
CA GLY A 393 -5.23 -35.15 2.67
C GLY A 393 -6.45 -34.83 1.82
N ALA A 394 -7.59 -35.45 2.14
CA ALA A 394 -8.85 -35.16 1.46
C ALA A 394 -9.16 -33.65 1.51
N GLY A 395 -9.55 -33.06 0.38
CA GLY A 395 -9.80 -31.62 0.27
C GLY A 395 -8.54 -30.74 0.21
N THR A 396 -7.34 -31.32 0.25
CA THR A 396 -6.09 -30.59 0.00
C THR A 396 -5.93 -30.33 -1.49
N SER A 397 -5.78 -29.07 -1.85
CA SER A 397 -5.54 -28.66 -3.24
C SER A 397 -4.62 -27.44 -3.31
N PHE A 398 -3.99 -27.26 -4.46
CA PHE A 398 -2.99 -26.24 -4.71
C PHE A 398 -3.38 -25.47 -5.97
N SER A 399 -3.43 -24.13 -5.94
CA SER A 399 -3.47 -23.36 -7.18
C SER A 399 -2.12 -23.54 -7.87
N PHE A 400 -1.06 -23.15 -7.17
CA PHE A 400 0.29 -23.11 -7.71
C PHE A 400 1.24 -24.03 -6.92
N PHE A 401 2.01 -24.84 -7.64
CA PHE A 401 3.02 -25.73 -7.06
C PHE A 401 4.36 -25.63 -7.80
N SER A 402 5.45 -25.52 -7.04
CA SER A 402 6.80 -25.42 -7.59
C SER A 402 7.80 -26.24 -6.79
N ALA A 403 8.53 -27.11 -7.48
CA ALA A 403 9.60 -27.93 -6.95
C ALA A 403 10.81 -27.94 -7.92
N GLU A 404 11.12 -26.77 -8.48
CA GLU A 404 12.25 -26.58 -9.39
C GLU A 404 13.58 -26.85 -8.68
N ARG A 405 14.59 -27.35 -9.39
CA ARG A 405 15.93 -27.64 -8.85
C ARG A 405 15.88 -28.52 -7.60
N THR A 406 15.03 -29.54 -7.63
CA THR A 406 14.98 -30.62 -6.65
C THR A 406 15.53 -31.91 -7.25
N LEU A 407 15.57 -33.00 -6.47
CA LEU A 407 16.07 -34.31 -6.89
C LEU A 407 14.94 -35.28 -7.28
N LEU A 408 13.74 -34.76 -7.58
CA LEU A 408 12.59 -35.56 -7.95
C LEU A 408 12.81 -36.31 -9.27
N THR A 409 12.61 -37.63 -9.24
CA THR A 409 12.68 -38.52 -10.41
C THR A 409 11.30 -38.92 -10.92
N THR A 410 10.30 -39.00 -10.04
CA THR A 410 8.91 -39.37 -10.34
C THR A 410 7.94 -38.43 -9.65
N LEU A 411 6.68 -38.42 -10.11
CA LEU A 411 5.61 -37.63 -9.51
C LEU A 411 4.44 -38.54 -9.10
N PRO A 412 3.89 -38.39 -7.90
CA PRO A 412 2.70 -39.11 -7.46
C PRO A 412 1.45 -38.61 -8.18
N ALA A 413 0.41 -39.44 -8.22
CA ALA A 413 -0.83 -39.16 -8.95
C ALA A 413 -1.52 -37.85 -8.52
N TRP A 414 -1.41 -37.48 -7.23
CA TRP A 414 -2.04 -36.28 -6.71
C TRP A 414 -1.50 -34.99 -7.34
N VAL A 415 -0.27 -34.98 -7.86
CA VAL A 415 0.26 -33.78 -8.53
C VAL A 415 -0.63 -33.38 -9.71
N ARG A 416 -1.25 -34.35 -10.39
CA ARG A 416 -2.18 -34.11 -11.51
C ARG A 416 -3.61 -33.81 -11.06
N THR A 417 -4.06 -34.35 -9.92
CA THR A 417 -5.46 -34.24 -9.49
C THR A 417 -5.71 -33.13 -8.48
N SER A 418 -4.69 -32.73 -7.71
CA SER A 418 -4.79 -31.77 -6.61
C SER A 418 -4.17 -30.41 -6.92
N VAL A 419 -3.36 -30.27 -7.97
CA VAL A 419 -2.86 -28.96 -8.43
C VAL A 419 -3.76 -28.45 -9.56
N GLN A 420 -4.13 -27.17 -9.54
CA GLN A 420 -5.05 -26.56 -10.50
C GLN A 420 -4.32 -25.85 -11.65
N ASP A 421 -3.28 -25.08 -11.33
CA ASP A 421 -2.46 -24.35 -12.32
C ASP A 421 -1.21 -25.16 -12.72
N THR A 422 -0.26 -24.49 -13.37
CA THR A 422 1.00 -25.09 -13.84
C THR A 422 1.92 -25.49 -12.69
N VAL A 423 2.41 -26.72 -12.74
CA VAL A 423 3.44 -27.31 -11.88
C VAL A 423 4.82 -27.04 -12.48
N PHE A 424 5.70 -26.36 -11.75
CA PHE A 424 7.05 -26.04 -12.21
C PHE A 424 8.10 -26.99 -11.65
N LEU A 425 8.85 -27.64 -12.53
CA LEU A 425 9.82 -28.71 -12.22
C LEU A 425 11.16 -28.54 -12.93
N TYR A 426 11.46 -27.35 -13.46
CA TYR A 426 12.72 -27.07 -14.13
C TYR A 426 13.94 -27.48 -13.29
N GLY A 427 14.91 -28.14 -13.91
CA GLY A 427 16.15 -28.57 -13.25
C GLY A 427 15.98 -29.77 -12.32
N THR A 428 14.91 -30.56 -12.47
CA THR A 428 14.75 -31.86 -11.80
C THR A 428 15.18 -33.01 -12.70
N PRO A 429 15.64 -34.15 -12.14
CA PRO A 429 15.85 -35.38 -12.90
C PRO A 429 14.63 -35.85 -13.70
N PHE A 430 13.41 -35.67 -13.16
CA PHE A 430 12.15 -35.94 -13.85
C PHE A 430 12.07 -35.20 -15.20
N CYS A 431 12.32 -33.89 -15.21
CA CYS A 431 12.34 -33.12 -16.45
C CYS A 431 13.50 -33.50 -17.37
N GLY A 432 14.66 -33.88 -16.81
CA GLY A 432 15.79 -34.39 -17.59
C GLY A 432 15.47 -35.68 -18.35
N ALA A 433 14.68 -36.58 -17.75
CA ALA A 433 14.22 -37.81 -18.40
C ALA A 433 13.16 -37.56 -19.49
N GLN A 434 12.40 -36.45 -19.40
CA GLN A 434 11.36 -36.09 -20.38
C GLN A 434 11.88 -35.36 -21.62
N SER A 435 13.18 -35.01 -21.68
CA SER A 435 13.81 -34.25 -22.78
C SER A 435 13.73 -34.90 -24.18
N GLY A 436 13.17 -36.10 -24.30
CA GLY A 436 12.90 -36.78 -25.58
C GLY A 436 11.50 -36.53 -26.16
N GLU A 437 10.55 -36.01 -25.36
CA GLU A 437 9.20 -35.66 -25.81
C GLU A 437 9.05 -34.14 -25.84
N VAL A 438 9.26 -33.53 -27.01
CA VAL A 438 9.07 -32.09 -27.24
C VAL A 438 7.56 -31.79 -27.20
N GLY A 439 7.06 -31.54 -26.00
CA GLY A 439 5.65 -31.21 -25.78
C GLY A 439 5.27 -31.26 -24.30
N GLY A 440 5.82 -30.34 -23.49
CA GLY A 440 5.38 -30.19 -22.11
C GLY A 440 3.88 -29.94 -22.07
N SER A 441 3.13 -30.80 -21.37
CA SER A 441 1.70 -30.56 -21.13
C SER A 441 1.50 -29.16 -20.53
N PRO A 442 0.42 -28.43 -20.82
CA PRO A 442 0.19 -27.07 -20.27
C PRO A 442 0.21 -27.03 -18.73
N PHE A 443 0.01 -28.20 -18.11
CA PHE A 443 0.01 -28.42 -16.68
C PHE A 443 1.40 -28.63 -16.06
N LEU A 444 2.38 -29.18 -16.79
CA LEU A 444 3.73 -29.49 -16.29
C LEU A 444 4.77 -28.67 -17.05
N ALA A 445 5.37 -27.69 -16.37
CA ALA A 445 6.41 -26.84 -16.91
C ALA A 445 7.81 -27.30 -16.48
N CYS A 446 8.54 -27.87 -17.45
CA CYS A 446 9.98 -28.13 -17.36
C CYS A 446 10.83 -26.93 -17.82
N VAL A 447 10.24 -25.74 -17.92
CA VAL A 447 10.91 -24.50 -18.32
C VAL A 447 11.25 -23.65 -17.11
N LYS A 448 12.41 -23.00 -17.15
CA LYS A 448 12.85 -22.08 -16.10
C LYS A 448 11.85 -20.93 -16.02
N ARG A 449 11.27 -20.69 -14.84
CA ARG A 449 10.47 -19.48 -14.60
C ARG A 449 11.34 -18.23 -14.77
N ASP A 450 10.72 -17.13 -15.18
CA ASP A 450 11.37 -15.84 -15.43
C ASP A 450 12.46 -15.51 -14.39
N SER A 451 13.64 -15.14 -14.91
CA SER A 451 14.92 -15.14 -14.19
C SER A 451 15.04 -14.17 -13.00
N GLY A 452 14.04 -13.32 -12.76
CA GLY A 452 14.03 -12.33 -11.69
C GLY A 452 13.51 -12.81 -10.32
N VAL A 453 13.08 -14.07 -10.21
CA VAL A 453 12.36 -14.58 -9.03
C VAL A 453 13.12 -15.76 -8.39
N ASP A 454 14.02 -15.47 -7.44
CA ASP A 454 14.71 -16.48 -6.61
C ASP A 454 13.89 -16.80 -5.35
N GLY A 455 12.79 -17.53 -5.54
CA GLY A 455 11.80 -17.78 -4.49
C GLY A 455 10.67 -16.75 -4.49
N LYS A 456 9.79 -16.80 -3.49
CA LYS A 456 8.64 -15.89 -3.34
C LYS A 456 9.05 -14.57 -2.66
N PHE A 457 10.13 -14.57 -1.88
CA PHE A 457 10.64 -13.38 -1.21
C PHE A 457 11.54 -12.57 -2.17
N PRO A 458 11.28 -11.27 -2.39
CA PRO A 458 12.06 -10.47 -3.35
C PRO A 458 13.38 -9.97 -2.73
N VAL A 459 14.33 -10.89 -2.53
CA VAL A 459 15.63 -10.62 -1.90
C VAL A 459 16.35 -9.43 -2.53
N ALA A 460 16.45 -9.39 -3.87
CA ALA A 460 17.14 -8.33 -4.58
C ALA A 460 16.52 -6.93 -4.36
N PHE A 461 15.20 -6.86 -4.20
CA PHE A 461 14.51 -5.59 -3.92
C PHE A 461 14.88 -5.06 -2.53
N TYR A 462 14.83 -5.93 -1.52
CA TYR A 462 15.20 -5.54 -0.16
C TYR A 462 16.68 -5.18 -0.05
N ASP A 463 17.56 -5.93 -0.73
CA ASP A 463 18.98 -5.61 -0.76
C ASP A 463 19.23 -4.23 -1.40
N ALA A 464 18.54 -3.90 -2.49
CA ALA A 464 18.63 -2.55 -3.07
C ALA A 464 18.06 -1.47 -2.14
N LEU A 465 16.99 -1.76 -1.40
CA LEU A 465 16.33 -0.80 -0.51
C LEU A 465 17.17 -0.49 0.74
N PHE A 466 17.89 -1.47 1.27
CA PHE A 466 18.62 -1.39 2.53
C PHE A 466 20.14 -1.61 2.36
N ALA A 467 20.70 -1.40 1.17
CA ALA A 467 22.14 -1.53 0.92
C ALA A 467 23.01 -0.47 1.62
N MET A 468 22.42 0.63 2.11
CA MET A 468 23.13 1.84 2.62
C MET A 468 22.84 2.16 4.07
#